data_AF-A0A3D1SD30-F1
#
_entry.id   AF-A0A3D1SD30-F1
#
_cell.length_a   1.000
_cell.length_b   1.000
_cell.length_c   1.000
_cell.angle_alpha   90.00
_cell.angle_beta   90.00
_cell.angle_gamma   90.00
#
_symmetry.space_group_name_H-M   'P 1'
#
loop_
_entity.id
_entity.type
_entity.pdbx_description
1 polymer ?
#
loop_
_entity_poly.entity_id
_entity_poly.type
_entity_poly.pdbx_seq_one_letter_code
_entity_poly.pdbx_strand_id
1 'polypeptide(L)' 'MNTFGNIFRLTSFGESHGEAVGGVIDGCPPGIELDLEFIQNELDRRRPGQSRITTPR' A
#
# COMPACT_ATOMS: atom_id res chain seq x y z
N MET A 1 -10.39 -13.91 -4.48
CA MET A 1 -9.23 -14.38 -3.70
C MET A 1 -8.37 -13.15 -3.45
N ASN A 2 -8.28 -12.68 -2.20
CA ASN A 2 -7.70 -11.38 -1.81
C ASN A 2 -6.31 -11.51 -1.16
N THR A 3 -5.74 -12.72 -1.18
CA THR A 3 -4.41 -13.01 -0.64
C THR A 3 -3.45 -13.39 -1.76
N PHE A 4 -2.28 -12.77 -1.79
CA PHE A 4 -1.18 -13.04 -2.71
C PHE A 4 0.04 -13.57 -1.97
N GLY A 5 0.69 -14.61 -2.47
CA GLY A 5 1.90 -15.19 -1.88
C GLY A 5 1.68 -16.46 -1.04
N ASN A 6 2.78 -17.14 -0.68
CA ASN A 6 2.76 -18.42 0.04
C ASN A 6 3.38 -18.33 1.44
N ILE A 7 4.66 -17.94 1.53
CA ILE A 7 5.40 -17.75 2.79
C ILE A 7 5.31 -16.28 3.24
N PHE A 8 5.60 -15.36 2.32
CA PHE A 8 5.31 -13.93 2.48
C PHE A 8 3.97 -13.65 1.81
N ARG A 9 2.93 -13.37 2.60
CA ARG A 9 1.55 -13.27 2.13
C ARG A 9 1.01 -11.87 2.34
N LEU A 10 0.43 -11.29 1.30
CA LEU A 10 -0.30 -10.03 1.36
C LEU A 10 -1.79 -10.32 1.22
N THR A 11 -2.58 -9.95 2.22
CA THR A 11 -4.05 -10.02 2.18
C THR A 11 -4.62 -8.61 2.15
N SER A 12 -5.22 -8.20 1.03
CA SER A 12 -5.87 -6.87 0.92
C SER A 12 -7.32 -6.91 1.40
N PHE A 13 -7.78 -5.82 2.00
CA PHE A 13 -9.16 -5.61 2.42
C PHE A 13 -9.58 -4.15 2.23
N GLY A 14 -10.89 -3.89 2.19
CA GLY A 14 -11.43 -2.58 1.87
C GLY A 14 -11.94 -2.49 0.44
N GLU A 15 -12.91 -1.61 0.26
CA GLU A 15 -13.62 -1.40 -0.99
C GLU A 15 -13.27 -0.02 -1.56
N SER A 16 -13.33 0.13 -2.90
CA SER A 16 -12.95 1.38 -3.57
C SER A 16 -13.84 2.58 -3.21
N HIS A 17 -15.01 2.34 -2.62
CA HIS A 17 -15.98 3.36 -2.18
C HIS A 17 -16.04 3.51 -0.66
N GLY A 18 -15.22 2.77 0.07
CA GLY A 18 -15.14 2.85 1.53
C GLY A 18 -14.22 3.99 1.96
N GLU A 19 -14.32 4.39 3.23
CA GLU A 19 -13.48 5.47 3.78
C GLU A 19 -11.97 5.15 3.72
N ALA A 20 -11.61 3.87 3.71
CA ALA A 20 -10.22 3.42 3.62
C ALA A 20 -10.07 2.06 2.92
N VAL A 21 -8.86 1.83 2.41
CA VAL A 21 -8.39 0.54 1.89
C VAL A 21 -7.18 0.11 2.72
N GLY A 22 -7.02 -1.18 2.98
CA GLY A 22 -5.95 -1.73 3.81
C GLY A 22 -5.45 -3.09 3.35
N GLY A 23 -4.44 -3.59 4.06
CA GLY A 23 -3.92 -4.94 3.84
C GLY A 23 -3.09 -5.44 5.03
N VAL A 24 -3.03 -6.76 5.20
CA VAL A 24 -2.18 -7.46 6.16
C VAL A 24 -1.03 -8.12 5.42
N ILE A 25 0.19 -7.99 5.94
CA ILE A 25 1.37 -8.72 5.45
C ILE A 25 1.78 -9.74 6.52
N ASP A 26 1.74 -11.02 6.15
CA ASP A 26 2.15 -12.15 6.97
C ASP A 26 3.47 -12.75 6.48
N GLY A 27 4.25 -13.30 7.41
CA GLY A 27 5.54 -13.95 7.10
C GLY A 27 6.71 -12.98 6.94
N CYS A 28 6.58 -11.75 7.44
CA CYS A 28 7.70 -10.83 7.53
C CYS A 28 8.71 -11.33 8.59
N PRO A 29 10.01 -11.49 8.25
CA PRO A 29 11.03 -11.84 9.21
C PRO A 29 11.11 -10.81 10.36
N PRO A 30 11.35 -11.25 11.60
CA PRO A 30 11.61 -10.32 12.70
C PRO A 30 12.97 -9.61 12.51
N GLY A 31 13.10 -8.41 13.08
CA GLY A 31 14.35 -7.63 13.04
C GLY A 31 14.53 -6.77 11.79
N ILE A 32 13.53 -6.68 10.92
CA ILE A 32 13.50 -5.72 9.82
C ILE A 32 12.96 -4.39 10.36
N GLU A 33 13.76 -3.33 10.25
CA GLU A 33 13.29 -1.98 10.52
C GLU A 33 12.35 -1.52 9.41
N LEU A 34 11.16 -1.05 9.80
CA LEU A 34 10.17 -0.52 8.88
C LEU A 34 10.41 0.97 8.72
N ASP A 35 10.96 1.35 7.58
CA ASP A 35 11.09 2.76 7.20
C ASP A 35 9.74 3.29 6.68
N LEU A 36 9.05 4.01 7.55
CA LEU A 36 7.75 4.63 7.24
C LEU A 36 7.89 5.77 6.22
N GLU A 37 9.03 6.47 6.19
CA GLU A 37 9.27 7.55 5.22
C GLU A 37 9.47 6.99 3.82
N PHE A 38 10.19 5.87 3.70
CA PHE A 38 10.31 5.14 2.44
C PHE A 38 8.94 4.66 1.94
N ILE A 39 8.13 4.05 2.81
CA ILE A 39 6.78 3.58 2.46
C ILE A 39 5.91 4.76 1.98
N GLN A 40 5.93 5.88 2.69
CA GLN A 40 5.14 7.05 2.32
C GLN A 40 5.59 7.63 0.97
N ASN A 41 6.90 7.70 0.71
CA ASN A 41 7.43 8.12 -0.59
C ASN A 41 6.96 7.21 -1.73
N GLU A 42 6.97 5.89 -1.54
CA GLU A 42 6.45 4.94 -2.55
C GLU A 42 4.94 5.10 -2.79
N LEU A 43 4.18 5.38 -1.74
CA LEU A 43 2.75 5.70 -1.87
C LEU A 43 2.55 7.01 -2.65
N ASP A 44 3.35 8.04 -2.37
CA ASP A 44 3.25 9.36 -2.99
C ASP A 44 3.61 9.34 -4.47
N ARG A 45 4.62 8.53 -4.84
CA ARG A 45 4.97 8.26 -6.24
C ARG A 45 3.81 7.62 -7.01
N ARG A 46 2.98 6.82 -6.34
CA ARG A 46 1.79 6.18 -6.94
C ARG A 46 0.56 7.08 -6.97
N ARG A 47 0.49 8.14 -6.15
CA ARG A 47 -0.67 9.04 -6.14
C ARG A 47 -0.80 9.72 -7.51
N PRO A 48 -1.94 9.54 -8.23
CA PRO A 48 -2.21 10.31 -9.43
C PRO A 48 -2.41 11.78 -9.06
N GLY A 49 -1.70 12.71 -9.74
CA GLY A 49 -1.79 14.15 -9.43
C GLY A 49 -0.47 14.91 -9.40
N GLN A 50 0.68 14.23 -9.48
CA GLN A 50 2.00 14.88 -9.42
C GLN A 50 2.44 15.57 -10.73
N SER A 51 1.64 15.49 -11.79
CA SER A 51 1.91 16.16 -13.06
C SER A 51 0.90 17.28 -13.30
N ARG A 52 1.38 18.42 -13.81
CA ARG A 52 0.62 19.66 -14.14
C ARG A 52 -0.54 19.49 -15.16
N ILE A 53 -0.85 18.25 -15.53
CA ILE A 53 -1.86 17.84 -16.53
C ILE A 53 -3.10 17.25 -15.83
N THR A 54 -3.04 16.91 -14.54
CA THR A 54 -4.24 16.44 -13.82
C THR A 54 -5.00 17.64 -13.26
N THR A 55 -6.32 17.63 -13.40
CA THR A 55 -7.20 18.57 -12.70
C THR A 55 -6.99 18.41 -11.19
N PRO A 56 -6.78 19.51 -10.44
CA PRO A 56 -6.74 19.46 -8.98
C PRO A 56 -8.10 19.00 -8.45
N ARG A 57 -8.10 18.15 -7.43
CA ARG A 57 -9.27 17.86 -6.60
C ARG A 57 -9.27 18.76 -5.39
#